data_AF-A0A538S107-F1
#
_entry.id   AF-A0A538S107-F1
#
_cell.length_a   1.000
_cell.length_b   1.000
_cell.length_c   1.000
_cell.angle_alpha   90.00
_cell.angle_beta   90.00
_cell.angle_gamma   90.00
#
_symmetry.space_group_name_H-M   'P 1'
#
loop_
_entity.id
_entity.type
_entity.pdbx_description
1 polymer ?
#
loop_
_entity_poly.entity_id
_entity_poly.type
_entity_poly.pdbx_seq_one_letter_code
_entity_poly.pdbx_strand_id
1 'polypeptide(L)'
;MATANPAMNEAVYRRAGYADSPAYAMTLNGTVLKSFALLVILVVAGAITWTKVFQLKEGMAEGQIAVPGSLVGLLLLGVIGGLVTCFVTIFKPSVAPFTAPLYAALEGLVLGAISAMFEWRYQGIVTEA
;
A
#
# COMPACT_ATOMS: atom_id res chain seq x y z
N MET A 1 -27.67 5.56 12.69
CA MET A 1 -27.48 6.63 11.68
C MET A 1 -26.83 5.99 10.48
N ALA A 2 -27.56 5.74 9.40
CA ALA A 2 -26.97 5.23 8.16
C ALA A 2 -26.35 6.41 7.41
N THR A 3 -25.02 6.46 7.34
CA THR A 3 -24.32 7.42 6.49
C THR A 3 -24.51 7.04 5.02
N ALA A 4 -24.62 8.03 4.13
CA ALA A 4 -24.71 7.82 2.68
C ALA A 4 -23.46 7.16 2.06
N ASN A 5 -22.45 6.84 2.88
CA ASN A 5 -21.25 6.14 2.46
C ASN A 5 -21.57 4.65 2.20
N PRO A 6 -21.44 4.16 0.95
CA PRO A 6 -21.69 2.76 0.62
C PRO A 6 -20.79 1.77 1.39
N ALA A 7 -19.63 2.22 1.92
CA ALA A 7 -18.77 1.42 2.79
C ALA A 7 -19.26 1.36 4.26
N MET A 8 -20.10 2.30 4.70
CA MET A 8 -20.60 2.41 6.08
C MET A 8 -22.13 2.47 6.11
N ASN A 9 -22.77 1.57 5.36
CA ASN A 9 -24.22 1.47 5.33
C ASN A 9 -24.76 0.52 6.42
N GLU A 10 -26.06 0.60 6.69
CA GLU A 10 -26.71 -0.22 7.74
C GLU A 10 -26.61 -1.73 7.48
N ALA A 11 -26.54 -2.15 6.20
CA ALA A 11 -26.37 -3.55 5.84
C ALA A 11 -24.99 -4.11 6.25
N VAL A 12 -23.94 -3.29 6.22
CA VAL A 12 -22.59 -3.65 6.71
C VAL A 12 -22.63 -3.89 8.22
N TYR A 13 -23.28 -3.00 8.99
CA TYR A 13 -23.41 -3.17 10.44
C TYR A 13 -24.27 -4.37 10.83
N ARG A 14 -25.37 -4.62 10.12
CA ARG A 14 -26.20 -5.83 10.33
C ARG A 14 -25.42 -7.11 10.03
N ARG A 15 -24.56 -7.11 9.01
CA ARG A 15 -23.71 -8.26 8.66
C ARG A 15 -22.57 -8.48 9.65
N ALA A 16 -22.01 -7.40 10.22
CA ALA A 16 -20.94 -7.49 11.21
C ALA A 16 -21.39 -8.21 12.49
N GLY A 17 -22.67 -8.09 12.87
CA GLY A 17 -23.30 -8.86 13.95
C GLY A 17 -22.63 -8.70 15.32
N TYR A 18 -23.14 -9.42 16.31
CA TYR A 18 -22.42 -9.66 17.56
C TYR A 18 -21.61 -10.93 17.40
N ALA A 19 -20.36 -10.94 17.86
CA ALA A 19 -19.54 -12.15 17.82
C ALA A 19 -20.15 -13.23 18.71
N ASP A 20 -20.51 -14.38 18.13
CA ASP A 20 -21.09 -15.52 18.85
C ASP A 20 -20.15 -16.14 19.90
N SER A 21 -18.85 -15.82 19.81
CA SER A 21 -17.86 -16.25 20.80
C SER A 21 -16.73 -15.21 20.94
N PRO A 22 -16.17 -15.03 22.14
CA PRO A 22 -15.05 -14.11 22.38
C PRO A 22 -13.81 -14.42 21.52
N ALA A 23 -13.68 -15.64 21.00
CA ALA A 23 -12.60 -16.01 20.07
C ALA A 23 -12.75 -15.34 18.68
N TYR A 24 -13.97 -14.96 18.28
CA TYR A 24 -14.24 -14.27 17.02
C TYR A 24 -14.43 -12.76 17.19
N ALA A 25 -14.38 -12.26 18.43
CA ALA A 25 -14.45 -10.84 18.71
C ALA A 25 -13.13 -10.16 18.34
N MET A 26 -13.22 -9.02 17.64
CA MET A 26 -12.05 -8.22 17.27
C MET A 26 -11.45 -7.57 18.53
N THR A 27 -10.24 -7.97 18.91
CA THR A 27 -9.55 -7.39 20.07
C THR A 27 -8.75 -6.16 19.66
N LEU A 28 -8.64 -5.18 20.55
CA LEU A 28 -7.79 -3.99 20.31
C LEU A 28 -6.34 -4.39 20.03
N ASN A 29 -5.78 -5.29 20.85
CA ASN A 29 -4.42 -5.79 20.65
C ASN A 29 -4.24 -6.52 19.31
N GLY A 30 -5.22 -7.31 18.89
CA GLY A 30 -5.18 -8.01 17.59
C GLY A 30 -5.23 -7.03 16.41
N THR A 31 -6.05 -5.98 16.50
CA THR A 31 -6.13 -4.93 15.49
C THR A 31 -4.83 -4.15 15.39
N VAL A 32 -4.25 -3.74 16.53
CA VAL A 32 -2.97 -3.01 16.58
C VAL A 32 -1.86 -3.83 15.95
N LEU A 33 -1.74 -5.12 16.28
CA LEU A 33 -0.69 -5.97 15.72
C LEU A 33 -0.85 -6.16 14.21
N LYS A 34 -2.09 -6.35 13.72
CA LYS A 34 -2.37 -6.51 12.29
C LYS A 34 -2.11 -5.22 11.50
N SER A 35 -2.54 -4.06 12.00
CA SER A 35 -2.27 -2.78 11.33
C SER A 35 -0.78 -2.46 11.33
N PHE A 36 -0.08 -2.72 12.43
CA PHE A 36 1.38 -2.57 12.52
C PHE A 36 2.10 -3.49 11.53
N ALA A 37 1.70 -4.76 11.44
CA ALA A 37 2.28 -5.70 10.48
C ALA A 37 2.11 -5.24 9.03
N LEU A 38 0.93 -4.71 8.67
CA LEU A 38 0.68 -4.13 7.34
C LEU A 38 1.54 -2.90 7.09
N LEU A 39 1.71 -2.03 8.09
CA LEU A 39 2.58 -0.86 8.00
C LEU A 39 4.04 -1.26 7.79
N VAL A 40 4.53 -2.29 8.49
CA VAL A 40 5.89 -2.81 8.28
C VAL A 40 6.07 -3.32 6.85
N ILE A 41 5.10 -4.08 6.32
CA ILE A 41 5.16 -4.56 4.92
C ILE A 41 5.26 -3.39 3.94
N LEU A 42 4.45 -2.35 4.15
CA LEU A 42 4.45 -1.15 3.31
C LEU A 42 5.80 -0.43 3.36
N VAL A 43 6.35 -0.21 4.56
CA VAL A 43 7.64 0.47 4.73
C VAL A 43 8.79 -0.32 4.11
N VAL A 44 8.82 -1.64 4.31
CA VAL A 44 9.84 -2.52 3.70
C VAL A 44 9.74 -2.49 2.18
N ALA A 45 8.54 -2.58 1.61
CA ALA A 45 8.34 -2.48 0.17
C ALA A 45 8.80 -1.11 -0.37
N GLY A 46 8.48 -0.01 0.33
CA GLY A 46 8.94 1.33 -0.02
C GLY A 46 10.45 1.48 0.01
N ALA A 47 11.11 0.96 1.05
CA ALA A 47 12.57 0.98 1.16
C ALA A 47 13.26 0.18 0.04
N ILE A 48 12.68 -0.97 -0.35
CA ILE A 48 13.18 -1.77 -1.47
C ILE A 48 13.09 -0.98 -2.77
N THR A 49 11.97 -0.31 -3.05
CA THR A 49 11.84 0.46 -4.30
C THR A 49 12.72 1.69 -4.29
N TRP A 50 12.80 2.39 -3.16
CA TRP A 50 13.70 3.52 -2.97
C TRP A 50 15.13 3.14 -3.34
N THR A 51 15.69 2.09 -2.72
CA THR A 51 17.07 1.62 -3.00
C THR A 51 17.26 1.16 -4.45
N LYS A 52 16.28 0.47 -5.03
CA LYS A 52 16.31 0.06 -6.46
C LYS A 52 16.36 1.26 -7.40
N VAL A 53 15.65 2.34 -7.08
CA VAL A 53 15.68 3.58 -7.87
C VAL A 53 17.09 4.18 -7.85
N PHE A 54 17.73 4.31 -6.69
CA PHE A 54 19.12 4.82 -6.62
C PHE A 54 20.14 3.93 -7.33
N GLN A 55 20.00 2.60 -7.27
CA GLN A 55 20.87 1.68 -8.01
C GLN A 55 20.73 1.81 -9.53
N LEU A 56 19.50 2.06 -10.02
CA LEU A 56 19.26 2.31 -11.44
C LEU A 56 19.89 3.63 -11.91
N LYS A 57 20.07 4.61 -11.02
CA LYS A 57 20.77 5.87 -11.31
C LYS A 57 22.26 5.67 -11.58
N GLU A 58 22.92 4.77 -10.83
CA GLU A 58 24.37 4.52 -10.99
C GLU A 58 24.73 3.81 -12.31
N GLY A 59 23.77 3.08 -12.90
CA GLY A 59 23.95 2.40 -14.18
C GLY A 59 23.62 3.24 -15.44
N MET A 60 23.15 4.48 -15.28
CA MET A 60 22.77 5.36 -16.39
C MET A 60 23.81 6.45 -16.59
N ALA A 61 24.32 6.58 -17.82
CA ALA A 61 25.28 7.61 -18.20
C ALA A 61 24.69 9.03 -18.01
N GLU A 62 25.55 9.96 -17.55
CA GLU A 62 25.26 11.38 -17.36
C GLU A 62 24.51 11.96 -18.57
N GLY A 63 23.27 12.42 -18.36
CA GLY A 63 22.54 13.23 -19.34
C GLY A 63 21.26 12.62 -19.95
N GLN A 64 20.90 11.37 -19.65
CA GLN A 64 19.59 10.84 -20.05
C GLN A 64 18.55 11.02 -18.94
N ILE A 65 17.57 11.88 -19.18
CA ILE A 65 16.31 11.98 -18.40
C ILE A 65 15.38 10.83 -18.83
N ALA A 66 15.90 9.60 -18.87
CA ALA A 66 15.11 8.42 -19.17
C ALA A 66 14.69 7.80 -17.84
N VAL A 67 13.42 7.98 -17.46
CA VAL A 67 12.83 7.14 -16.43
C VAL A 67 12.96 5.70 -16.94
N PRO A 68 13.72 4.82 -16.27
CA PRO A 68 13.95 3.49 -16.79
C PRO A 68 12.60 2.80 -16.96
N GLY A 69 12.33 2.21 -18.13
CA GLY A 69 11.02 1.61 -18.42
C GLY A 69 10.60 0.54 -17.39
N SER A 70 11.58 -0.09 -16.73
CA SER A 70 11.37 -0.99 -15.59
C SER A 70 10.76 -0.28 -14.38
N LEU A 71 11.13 0.98 -14.10
CA LEU A 71 10.55 1.77 -13.01
C LEU A 71 9.13 2.22 -13.33
N VAL A 72 8.88 2.66 -14.58
CA VAL A 72 7.52 2.98 -15.04
C VAL A 72 6.61 1.75 -14.97
N GLY A 73 7.14 0.58 -15.36
CA GLY A 73 6.43 -0.70 -15.25
C GLY A 73 6.10 -1.08 -13.80
N LEU A 74 7.05 -0.91 -12.88
CA LEU A 74 6.83 -1.15 -11.44
C LEU A 74 5.81 -0.18 -10.84
N LEU A 75 5.86 1.10 -11.22
CA LEU A 75 4.88 2.10 -10.79
C LEU A 75 3.49 1.78 -11.31
N LEU A 76 3.35 1.47 -12.60
CA LEU A 76 2.07 1.09 -13.19
C LEU A 76 1.53 -0.20 -12.56
N LEU A 77 2.38 -1.19 -12.32
CA LEU A 77 2.00 -2.43 -11.66
C LEU A 77 1.56 -2.19 -10.20
N GLY A 78 2.26 -1.32 -9.48
CA GLY A 78 1.90 -0.92 -8.12
C GLY A 78 0.56 -0.17 -8.07
N VAL A 79 0.36 0.83 -8.95
CA VAL A 79 -0.87 1.64 -8.99
C VAL A 79 -2.07 0.81 -9.46
N ILE A 80 -1.93 0.11 -10.59
CA ILE A 80 -3.02 -0.72 -11.13
C ILE A 80 -3.29 -1.90 -10.20
N GLY A 81 -2.25 -2.57 -9.72
CA GLY A 81 -2.37 -3.70 -8.80
C GLY A 81 -2.97 -3.29 -7.45
N GLY A 82 -2.54 -2.15 -6.90
CA GLY A 82 -3.11 -1.56 -5.68
C GLY A 82 -4.58 -1.22 -5.86
N LEU A 83 -4.93 -0.57 -6.97
CA LEU A 83 -6.32 -0.22 -7.29
C LEU A 83 -7.21 -1.47 -7.42
N VAL A 84 -6.75 -2.50 -8.15
CA VAL A 84 -7.49 -3.76 -8.32
C VAL A 84 -7.66 -4.47 -6.98
N THR A 85 -6.61 -4.61 -6.19
CA THR A 85 -6.66 -5.28 -4.89
C THR A 85 -7.56 -4.54 -3.90
N CYS A 86 -7.58 -3.21 -3.95
CA CYS A 86 -8.52 -2.38 -3.21
C CYS A 86 -9.98 -2.68 -3.59
N PHE A 87 -10.31 -2.64 -4.89
CA PHE A 87 -11.67 -2.95 -5.34
C PHE A 87 -12.11 -4.38 -5.00
N VAL A 88 -11.22 -5.37 -5.17
CA VAL A 88 -11.51 -6.75 -4.77
C VAL A 88 -11.84 -6.84 -3.28
N THR A 89 -11.10 -6.12 -2.44
CA THR A 89 -11.33 -6.10 -0.98
C THR A 89 -12.67 -5.45 -0.63
N ILE A 90 -13.06 -4.38 -1.33
CA ILE A 90 -14.35 -3.69 -1.12
C ILE A 90 -15.51 -4.62 -1.46
N PHE A 91 -15.47 -5.30 -2.61
CA PHE A 91 -16.58 -6.16 -3.02
C PHE A 91 -16.59 -7.52 -2.30
N LYS A 92 -15.43 -8.02 -1.87
CA LYS A 92 -15.29 -9.30 -1.16
C LYS A 92 -14.44 -9.17 0.10
N PRO A 93 -15.00 -8.68 1.22
CA PRO A 93 -14.25 -8.49 2.46
C PRO A 93 -13.68 -9.79 3.06
N SER A 94 -14.21 -10.95 2.70
CA SER A 94 -13.73 -12.25 3.20
C SER A 94 -12.32 -12.61 2.71
N VAL A 95 -11.83 -11.99 1.63
CA VAL A 95 -10.46 -12.20 1.14
C VAL A 95 -9.45 -11.17 1.67
N ALA A 96 -9.90 -10.23 2.52
CA ALA A 96 -9.07 -9.21 3.15
C ALA A 96 -7.77 -9.73 3.80
N PRO A 97 -7.72 -10.92 4.45
CA PRO A 97 -6.48 -11.42 5.04
C PRO A 97 -5.34 -11.60 4.03
N PHE A 98 -5.65 -11.84 2.75
CA PHE A 98 -4.67 -12.02 1.68
C PHE A 98 -4.49 -10.76 0.85
N THR A 99 -5.58 -10.04 0.56
CA THR A 99 -5.53 -8.84 -0.27
C THR A 99 -4.94 -7.64 0.48
N ALA A 100 -5.09 -7.56 1.80
CA ALA A 100 -4.54 -6.44 2.58
C ALA A 100 -3.00 -6.42 2.62
N PRO A 101 -2.28 -7.53 2.90
CA PRO A 101 -0.82 -7.55 2.79
C PRO A 101 -0.33 -7.27 1.36
N LEU A 102 -1.02 -7.79 0.35
CA LEU A 102 -0.67 -7.56 -1.05
C LEU A 102 -0.85 -6.09 -1.44
N TYR A 103 -1.97 -5.48 -1.02
CA TYR A 103 -2.24 -4.06 -1.22
C TYR A 103 -1.18 -3.20 -0.54
N ALA A 104 -0.84 -3.49 0.73
CA ALA A 104 0.18 -2.77 1.48
C ALA A 104 1.56 -2.83 0.80
N ALA A 105 1.94 -3.99 0.25
CA ALA A 105 3.18 -4.14 -0.49
C ALA A 105 3.16 -3.29 -1.78
N LEU A 106 2.09 -3.37 -2.58
CA LEU A 106 1.97 -2.64 -3.83
C LEU A 106 1.97 -1.12 -3.63
N GLU A 107 1.22 -0.62 -2.64
CA GLU A 107 1.25 0.80 -2.24
C GLU A 107 2.65 1.22 -1.77
N GLY A 108 3.32 0.40 -0.96
CA GLY A 108 4.69 0.65 -0.54
C GLY A 108 5.64 0.82 -1.74
N LEU A 109 5.52 -0.03 -2.77
CA LEU A 109 6.32 0.10 -3.98
C LEU A 109 6.09 1.44 -4.70
N VAL A 110 4.83 1.87 -4.81
CA VAL A 110 4.45 3.14 -5.44
C VAL A 110 5.02 4.32 -4.67
N LEU A 111 4.82 4.34 -3.35
CA LEU A 111 5.31 5.40 -2.47
C LEU A 111 6.84 5.50 -2.55
N GLY A 112 7.56 4.37 -2.44
CA GLY A 112 9.03 4.36 -2.54
C GLY A 112 9.54 4.87 -3.90
N ALA A 113 8.88 4.51 -5.00
CA ALA A 113 9.24 4.99 -6.33
C ALA A 113 9.01 6.50 -6.47
N ILE A 114 7.84 6.99 -6.07
CA ILE A 114 7.49 8.42 -6.16
C ILE A 114 8.44 9.25 -5.28
N SER A 115 8.65 8.82 -4.04
CA SER A 115 9.56 9.49 -3.12
C SER A 115 10.98 9.58 -3.70
N ALA A 116 11.50 8.50 -4.28
CA ALA A 116 12.84 8.52 -4.89
C ALA A 116 12.91 9.39 -6.16
N MET A 117 11.83 9.46 -6.95
CA MET A 117 11.72 10.39 -8.09
C MET A 117 11.75 11.86 -7.64
N PHE A 118 11.11 12.19 -6.53
CA PHE A 118 11.17 13.55 -5.98
C PHE A 118 12.56 13.90 -5.46
N GLU A 119 13.24 12.96 -4.79
CA GLU A 119 14.62 13.14 -4.33
C GLU A 119 15.60 13.35 -5.51
N TRP A 120 15.35 12.72 -6.67
CA TRP A 120 16.10 13.00 -7.90
C TRP A 120 15.94 14.42 -8.41
N ARG A 121 14.72 14.98 -8.29
CA ARG A 121 14.41 16.32 -8.81
C ARG A 121 14.76 17.44 -7.83
N TYR A 122 14.73 17.12 -6.54
CA TYR A 122 15.02 18.02 -5.43
C TYR A 122 15.84 17.28 -4.37
N GLN A 123 17.16 17.36 -4.49
CA GLN A 123 18.09 16.72 -3.56
C GLN A 123 17.90 17.27 -2.13
N GLY A 124 17.75 16.37 -1.15
CA GLY A 124 17.67 16.67 0.28
C GLY A 124 16.25 16.75 0.84
N ILE A 125 15.21 16.96 0.04
CA ILE A 125 13.85 17.20 0.56
C ILE A 125 13.25 15.95 1.21
N VAL A 126 13.52 14.77 0.65
CA VAL A 126 12.82 13.56 1.08
C VAL A 126 13.55 12.87 2.24
N THR A 127 14.80 13.23 2.50
CA THR A 127 15.54 12.74 3.67
C THR A 127 15.24 13.57 4.93
N GLU A 128 14.73 14.79 4.75
CA GLU A 128 14.33 15.70 5.83
C GLU A 128 12.82 15.66 6.15
N ALA A 129 12.00 15.04 5.30
CA ALA A 129 10.55 14.92 5.44
C ALA A 129 10.12 13.67 6.24
#